data_AF-W4S581-F1
#
_entry.id   AF-W4S581-F1
#
_cell.length_a   1.000
_cell.length_b   1.000
_cell.length_c   1.000
_cell.angle_alpha   90.00
_cell.angle_beta   90.00
_cell.angle_gamma   90.00
#
_symmetry.space_group_name_H-M   'P 1'
#
loop_
_entity.id
_entity.type
_entity.pdbx_description
1 polymer ?
#
loop_
_entity_poly.entity_id
_entity_poly.type
_entity_poly.pdbx_seq_one_letter_code
_entity_poly.pdbx_strand_id
1 'polypeptide(L)'
;MTGAGLPAGADAVVPIEQVDVLAHDGARPGRIRLRADIRAGQHIRRRGEDVALHDRMIEAGTVLRAAHLMLLAGLGCARVQVVRRPRVALIATGRELIGDPAQPLRPGQIRDGTSSYLLSQLRAAGTELVWHGQVGDDDAASIWRLRRRAMRAPR
;
A
#
# COMPACT_ATOMS: atom_id res chain seq x y z
N MET A 1 6.84 32.08 2.93
CA MET A 1 5.54 31.39 2.79
C MET A 1 5.57 30.12 3.63
N THR A 2 4.41 29.57 3.99
CA THR A 2 4.30 28.32 4.76
C THR A 2 5.15 27.20 4.13
N GLY A 3 5.91 26.48 4.97
CA GLY A 3 6.80 25.39 4.53
C GLY A 3 8.19 25.84 4.07
N ALA A 4 8.47 27.14 3.97
CA ALA A 4 9.82 27.62 3.68
C ALA A 4 10.76 27.44 4.88
N GLY A 5 12.04 27.22 4.61
CA GLY A 5 13.08 27.21 5.63
C GLY A 5 13.19 28.56 6.35
N LEU A 6 13.48 28.52 7.66
CA LEU A 6 13.68 29.74 8.43
C LEU A 6 15.01 30.42 8.09
N PRO A 7 15.05 31.77 8.01
CA PRO A 7 16.31 32.51 7.97
C PRO A 7 17.18 32.25 9.19
N ALA A 8 18.49 32.39 9.03
CA ALA A 8 19.43 32.28 10.15
C ALA A 8 19.08 33.30 11.25
N GLY A 9 19.00 32.82 12.50
CA GLY A 9 18.68 33.64 13.67
C GLY A 9 17.19 33.92 13.88
N ALA A 10 16.30 33.54 12.96
CA ALA A 10 14.86 33.65 13.19
C ALA A 10 14.37 32.58 14.17
N ASP A 11 13.54 32.99 15.14
CA ASP A 11 13.04 32.14 16.21
C ASP A 11 11.50 32.16 16.36
N ALA A 12 10.80 32.91 15.51
CA ALA A 12 9.35 32.91 15.39
C ALA A 12 8.90 33.24 13.95
N VAL A 13 7.69 32.79 13.58
CA VAL A 13 7.01 33.22 12.35
C VAL A 13 5.71 33.93 12.73
N VAL A 14 5.43 35.07 12.10
CA VAL A 14 4.19 35.83 12.32
C VAL A 14 3.32 35.73 11.06
N PRO A 15 2.05 35.30 11.16
CA PRO A 15 1.13 35.31 10.03
C PRO A 15 0.95 36.74 9.50
N ILE A 16 0.83 36.91 8.18
CA ILE A 16 0.73 38.23 7.56
C ILE A 16 -0.52 38.99 8.03
N GLU A 17 -1.57 38.25 8.40
CA GLU A 17 -2.82 38.74 8.97
C GLU A 17 -2.62 39.46 10.31
N GLN A 18 -1.48 39.25 10.99
CA GLN A 18 -1.11 39.90 12.25
C GLN A 18 -0.07 41.02 12.06
N VAL A 19 0.20 41.43 10.82
CA VAL A 19 1.23 42.42 10.49
C VAL A 19 0.61 43.60 9.76
N ASP A 20 0.92 44.81 10.24
CA ASP A 20 0.65 46.06 9.52
C ASP A 20 1.87 46.52 8.76
N VAL A 21 1.72 46.81 7.47
CA VAL A 21 2.77 47.46 6.69
C VAL A 21 2.68 48.97 6.90
N LEU A 22 3.71 49.56 7.51
CA LEU A 22 3.78 50.99 7.81
C LEU A 22 4.45 51.77 6.68
N ALA A 23 5.35 51.14 5.93
CA ALA A 23 6.05 51.75 4.79
C ALA A 23 6.54 50.67 3.82
N HIS A 24 6.67 51.04 2.54
CA HIS A 24 7.21 50.20 1.48
C HIS A 24 8.60 50.70 1.06
N ASP A 25 9.47 49.75 0.70
CA ASP A 25 10.74 49.98 0.01
C ASP A 25 10.66 49.30 -1.37
N GLY A 26 10.32 50.11 -2.38
CA GLY A 26 9.94 49.61 -3.70
C GLY A 26 8.72 48.67 -3.63
N ALA A 27 8.87 47.45 -4.16
CA ALA A 27 7.83 46.43 -4.15
C ALA A 27 7.76 45.60 -2.86
N ARG A 28 8.57 45.91 -1.84
CA ARG A 28 8.66 45.14 -0.59
C ARG A 28 8.22 45.97 0.61
N PRO A 29 7.73 45.35 1.70
CA PRO A 29 7.52 46.07 2.95
C PRO A 29 8.89 46.51 3.51
N GLY A 30 9.07 47.81 3.74
CA GLY A 30 10.27 48.39 4.35
C GLY A 30 10.15 48.59 5.86
N ARG A 31 8.92 48.74 6.37
CA ARG A 31 8.63 48.82 7.81
C ARG A 31 7.30 48.18 8.15
N ILE A 32 7.28 47.40 9.22
CA ILE A 32 6.09 46.71 9.69
C ILE A 32 5.83 46.97 11.18
N ARG A 33 4.59 46.75 11.61
CA ARG A 33 4.16 46.66 13.02
C ARG A 33 3.51 45.32 13.26
N LEU A 34 3.85 44.70 14.39
CA LEU A 34 3.21 43.46 14.85
C LEU A 34 2.01 43.81 15.72
N ARG A 35 0.88 43.15 15.50
CA ARG A 35 -0.38 43.42 16.20
C ARG A 35 -0.51 42.71 17.56
N ALA A 36 0.42 41.82 17.89
CA ALA A 36 0.41 41.02 19.11
C ALA A 36 1.83 40.69 19.58
N ASP A 37 1.94 40.27 20.84
CA ASP A 37 3.18 39.74 21.40
C ASP A 37 3.57 38.43 20.72
N ILE A 38 4.88 38.27 20.47
CA ILE A 38 5.44 37.12 19.77
C ILE A 38 6.12 36.19 20.78
N ARG A 39 5.75 34.92 20.75
CA ARG A 39 6.41 33.88 21.56
C ARG A 39 7.49 33.18 20.76
N ALA A 40 8.63 32.94 21.40
CA ALA A 40 9.69 32.13 20.80
C ALA A 40 9.13 30.74 20.41
N GLY A 41 9.47 30.29 19.20
CA GLY A 41 9.03 29.03 18.63
C GLY A 41 7.65 29.04 17.97
N GLN A 42 6.88 30.14 18.05
CA GLN A 42 5.54 30.15 17.48
C GLN A 42 5.56 29.94 15.95
N HIS A 43 4.62 29.14 15.47
CA HIS A 43 4.44 28.84 14.04
C HIS A 43 5.70 28.29 13.34
N ILE A 44 6.64 27.73 14.11
CA ILE A 44 7.81 27.02 13.57
C ILE A 44 7.56 25.53 13.68
N ARG A 45 7.69 24.85 12.55
CA ARG A 45 7.81 23.39 12.52
C ARG A 45 9.27 22.98 12.67
N ARG A 46 9.60 22.22 13.70
CA ARG A 46 10.98 21.78 13.96
C ARG A 46 11.32 20.58 13.09
N ARG A 47 12.61 20.44 12.76
CA ARG A 47 13.10 19.28 12.02
C ARG A 47 12.78 18.01 12.82
N GLY A 48 12.06 17.09 12.18
CA GLY A 48 11.70 15.80 12.77
C GLY A 48 10.61 15.87 13.84
N GLU A 49 9.81 16.94 13.89
CA GLU A 49 8.70 17.03 14.85
C GLU A 49 7.60 15.99 14.63
N ASP A 50 7.33 15.65 13.36
CA ASP A 50 6.34 14.63 12.99
C ASP A 50 6.95 13.22 12.99
N VAL A 51 8.20 13.11 12.52
CA VAL A 51 8.93 11.86 12.31
C VAL A 51 10.40 12.09 12.58
N ALA A 52 10.96 11.38 13.57
CA ALA A 52 12.37 11.43 13.88
C ALA A 52 13.17 10.47 13.01
N LEU A 53 14.48 10.71 12.94
CA LEU A 53 15.39 9.75 12.33
C LEU A 53 15.34 8.44 13.13
N HIS A 54 15.26 7.31 12.42
CA HIS A 54 15.16 5.95 12.97
C HIS A 54 13.80 5.56 13.56
N ASP A 55 12.77 6.39 13.42
CA ASP A 55 11.41 5.97 13.77
C ASP A 55 10.94 4.81 12.88
N ARG A 56 10.30 3.83 13.52
CA ARG A 56 9.69 2.70 12.81
C ARG A 56 8.33 3.12 12.26
N MET A 57 8.33 3.53 11.00
CA MET A 57 7.12 4.05 10.34
C MET A 57 6.11 2.98 9.94
N ILE A 58 6.59 1.81 9.54
CA ILE A 58 5.75 0.68 9.11
C ILE A 58 6.36 -0.60 9.67
N GLU A 59 5.57 -1.41 10.36
CA GLU A 59 6.01 -2.71 10.86
C GLU A 59 6.05 -3.75 9.73
N ALA A 60 7.03 -4.66 9.77
CA ALA A 60 7.10 -5.78 8.84
C ALA A 60 5.85 -6.65 8.94
N GLY A 61 5.31 -7.06 7.79
CA GLY A 61 4.03 -7.78 7.72
C GLY A 61 2.81 -6.86 7.58
N THR A 62 2.97 -5.54 7.65
CA THR A 62 1.87 -4.60 7.40
C THR A 62 1.44 -4.63 5.94
N VAL A 63 0.13 -4.78 5.70
CA VAL A 63 -0.44 -4.64 4.36
C VAL A 63 -0.42 -3.16 3.96
N LEU A 64 0.28 -2.85 2.86
CA LEU A 64 0.35 -1.48 2.35
C LEU A 64 -1.02 -1.04 1.80
N ARG A 65 -1.43 0.16 2.21
CA ARG A 65 -2.69 0.83 1.84
C ARG A 65 -2.36 2.27 1.41
N ALA A 66 -3.33 3.01 0.90
CA ALA A 66 -3.13 4.36 0.38
C ALA A 66 -2.37 5.30 1.35
N ALA A 67 -2.70 5.29 2.64
CA ALA A 67 -2.01 6.11 3.65
C ALA A 67 -0.52 5.75 3.79
N HIS A 68 -0.18 4.46 3.72
CA HIS A 68 1.22 4.01 3.75
C HIS A 68 1.97 4.47 2.50
N LEU A 69 1.32 4.49 1.34
CA LEU A 69 1.94 4.98 0.10
C LEU A 69 2.21 6.49 0.16
N MET A 70 1.26 7.27 0.68
CA MET A 70 1.43 8.71 0.91
C MET A 70 2.62 8.98 1.86
N LEU A 71 2.69 8.23 2.96
CA LEU A 71 3.78 8.32 3.92
C LEU A 71 5.14 8.02 3.27
N LEU A 72 5.26 6.90 2.56
CA LEU A 72 6.49 6.50 1.87
C LEU A 72 6.92 7.55 0.84
N ALA A 73 5.97 8.12 0.08
CA ALA A 73 6.26 9.17 -0.89
C ALA A 73 6.76 10.45 -0.20
N GLY A 74 6.12 10.87 0.90
CA GLY A 74 6.54 12.03 1.70
C GLY A 74 7.93 11.88 2.33
N LEU A 75 8.33 10.64 2.63
CA LEU A 75 9.67 10.31 3.12
C LEU A 75 10.71 10.13 2.00
N GLY A 76 10.33 10.25 0.73
CA GLY A 76 11.22 10.06 -0.41
C GLY A 76 11.58 8.59 -0.68
N CYS A 77 10.83 7.63 -0.16
CA CYS A 77 11.07 6.20 -0.36
C CYS A 77 10.51 5.74 -1.72
N ALA A 78 11.37 5.69 -2.75
CA ALA A 78 10.97 5.28 -4.10
C ALA A 78 10.69 3.77 -4.25
N ARG A 79 11.28 2.93 -3.39
CA ARG A 79 11.13 1.48 -3.41
C ARG A 79 11.09 0.94 -1.98
N VAL A 80 10.31 -0.12 -1.78
CA VAL A 80 10.22 -0.82 -0.50
C VAL A 80 10.36 -2.32 -0.72
N GLN A 81 10.92 -3.01 0.28
CA GLN A 81 10.95 -4.46 0.29
C GLN A 81 9.59 -4.99 0.73
N VAL A 82 9.03 -5.90 -0.06
CA VAL A 82 7.76 -6.56 0.23
C VAL A 82 7.91 -8.06 0.09
N VAL A 83 7.06 -8.80 0.78
CA VAL A 83 6.95 -10.25 0.54
C VAL A 83 6.36 -10.50 -0.85
N ARG A 84 6.86 -11.55 -1.52
CA ARG A 84 6.28 -11.99 -2.79
C ARG A 84 4.84 -12.45 -2.55
N ARG A 85 3.96 -12.22 -3.54
CA ARG A 85 2.64 -12.85 -3.57
C ARG A 85 2.77 -14.38 -3.42
N PRO A 86 2.00 -15.01 -2.51
CA PRO A 86 1.95 -16.46 -2.41
C PRO A 86 1.49 -17.07 -3.72
N ARG A 87 2.15 -18.16 -4.14
CA ARG A 87 1.85 -18.88 -5.37
C ARG A 87 1.02 -20.12 -5.04
N VAL A 88 -0.16 -20.24 -5.64
CA VAL A 88 -1.14 -21.28 -5.29
C VAL A 88 -1.57 -22.07 -6.52
N ALA A 89 -1.63 -23.39 -6.39
CA ALA A 89 -2.27 -24.28 -7.36
C ALA A 89 -3.54 -24.85 -6.72
N LEU A 90 -4.66 -24.78 -7.45
CA LEU A 90 -5.95 -25.29 -6.99
C LEU A 90 -6.31 -26.57 -7.74
N ILE A 91 -6.56 -27.66 -7.03
CA ILE A 91 -6.91 -28.95 -7.61
C ILE A 91 -8.29 -29.33 -7.12
N ALA A 92 -9.22 -29.54 -8.05
CA ALA A 92 -10.49 -30.19 -7.80
C ALA A 92 -10.31 -31.70 -8.02
N THR A 93 -10.81 -32.52 -7.09
CA THR A 93 -10.82 -33.98 -7.21
C THR A 93 -12.25 -34.48 -7.24
N GLY A 94 -12.50 -35.54 -7.99
CA GLY A 94 -13.83 -36.08 -8.24
C GLY A 94 -14.18 -35.98 -9.72
N ARG A 95 -14.59 -37.09 -10.34
CA ARG A 95 -14.96 -37.16 -11.78
C ARG A 95 -16.38 -36.64 -12.04
N GLU A 96 -17.18 -36.56 -10.99
CA GLU A 96 -18.54 -36.04 -10.97
C GLU A 96 -18.60 -34.52 -11.07
N LEU A 97 -17.52 -33.83 -10.72
CA LEU A 97 -17.47 -32.36 -10.70
C LEU A 97 -17.49 -31.80 -12.12
N ILE A 98 -18.30 -30.76 -12.33
CA ILE A 98 -18.39 -30.03 -13.59
C ILE A 98 -18.16 -28.55 -13.29
N GLY A 99 -17.01 -28.05 -13.76
CA GLY A 99 -16.58 -26.66 -13.55
C GLY A 99 -17.18 -25.64 -14.49
N ASP A 100 -17.61 -26.04 -15.70
CA ASP A 100 -18.31 -25.14 -16.61
C ASP A 100 -19.78 -25.02 -16.18
N PRO A 101 -20.25 -23.83 -15.74
CA PRO A 101 -21.64 -23.64 -15.35
C PRO A 101 -22.61 -23.78 -16.53
N ALA A 102 -22.17 -23.58 -17.77
CA ALA A 102 -23.00 -23.68 -18.97
C ALA A 102 -23.16 -25.14 -19.48
N GLN A 103 -22.25 -26.03 -19.10
CA GLN A 103 -22.32 -27.44 -19.51
C GLN A 103 -23.52 -28.15 -18.85
N PRO A 104 -24.39 -28.86 -19.59
CA PRO A 104 -25.45 -29.68 -18.98
C PRO A 104 -24.89 -30.82 -18.12
N LEU A 105 -25.53 -31.08 -16.97
CA LEU A 105 -25.15 -32.20 -16.09
C LEU A 105 -25.71 -33.52 -16.63
N ARG A 106 -24.87 -34.56 -16.64
CA ARG A 106 -25.28 -35.95 -16.83
C ARG A 106 -25.69 -36.57 -15.49
N PRO A 107 -26.46 -37.68 -15.48
CA PRO A 107 -26.74 -38.41 -14.25
C PRO A 107 -25.45 -38.73 -13.47
N GLY A 108 -25.45 -38.41 -12.18
CA GLY A 108 -24.28 -38.59 -11.30
C GLY A 108 -23.26 -37.44 -11.31
N GLN A 109 -23.45 -36.39 -12.10
CA GLN A 109 -22.59 -35.19 -12.09
C GLN A 109 -23.15 -34.08 -11.19
N ILE A 110 -22.25 -33.28 -10.62
CA ILE A 110 -22.57 -32.12 -9.77
C ILE A 110 -21.72 -30.90 -10.15
N ARG A 111 -22.16 -29.71 -9.74
CA ARG A 111 -21.44 -28.45 -10.00
C ARG A 111 -20.25 -28.27 -9.08
N ASP A 112 -19.12 -27.83 -9.62
CA ASP A 112 -17.97 -27.41 -8.82
C ASP A 112 -18.12 -25.97 -8.28
N GLY A 113 -18.88 -25.85 -7.19
CA GLY A 113 -19.01 -24.59 -6.46
C GLY A 113 -17.77 -24.22 -5.65
N THR A 114 -17.07 -25.22 -5.11
CA THR A 114 -15.94 -25.03 -4.20
C THR A 114 -14.75 -24.40 -4.92
N SER A 115 -14.39 -24.89 -6.10
CA SER A 115 -13.29 -24.28 -6.87
C SER A 115 -13.62 -22.84 -7.25
N SER A 116 -14.85 -22.57 -7.68
CA SER A 116 -15.31 -21.21 -8.01
C SER A 116 -15.16 -20.25 -6.83
N TYR A 117 -15.59 -20.70 -5.63
CA TYR A 117 -15.43 -19.94 -4.40
C TYR A 117 -13.95 -19.71 -4.05
N LEU A 118 -13.13 -20.77 -4.05
CA LEU A 118 -11.72 -20.69 -3.69
C LEU A 118 -10.92 -19.81 -4.65
N LEU A 119 -11.20 -19.87 -5.96
CA LEU A 119 -10.57 -18.98 -6.94
C LEU A 119 -10.85 -17.50 -6.65
N SER A 120 -12.07 -17.16 -6.24
CA SER A 120 -12.44 -15.80 -5.84
C SER A 120 -11.67 -15.36 -4.58
N GLN A 121 -11.67 -16.21 -3.55
CA GLN A 121 -10.99 -15.92 -2.28
C GLN A 121 -9.46 -15.78 -2.45
N LEU A 122 -8.85 -16.64 -3.26
CA LEU A 122 -7.42 -16.60 -3.58
C LEU A 122 -7.04 -15.29 -4.28
N ARG A 123 -7.88 -14.80 -5.21
CA ARG A 123 -7.67 -13.50 -5.86
C ARG A 123 -7.80 -12.35 -4.86
N ALA A 124 -8.82 -12.36 -4.01
CA ALA A 124 -9.03 -11.35 -2.98
C ALA A 124 -7.87 -11.30 -1.97
N ALA A 125 -7.27 -12.46 -1.65
CA ALA A 125 -6.09 -12.57 -0.80
C ALA A 125 -4.78 -12.13 -1.48
N GLY A 126 -4.81 -11.69 -2.74
CA GLY A 126 -3.64 -11.21 -3.46
C GLY A 126 -2.65 -12.29 -3.86
N THR A 127 -3.11 -13.54 -4.00
CA THR A 127 -2.26 -14.66 -4.43
C THR A 127 -2.07 -14.70 -5.94
N GLU A 128 -1.00 -15.35 -6.37
CA GLU A 128 -0.73 -15.69 -7.76
C GLU A 128 -1.20 -17.12 -8.02
N LEU A 129 -2.31 -17.28 -8.76
CA LEU A 129 -2.80 -18.60 -9.17
C LEU A 129 -1.94 -19.11 -10.32
N VAL A 130 -1.20 -20.19 -10.08
CA VAL A 130 -0.26 -20.75 -11.07
C VAL A 130 -0.87 -21.87 -11.90
N TRP A 131 -1.92 -22.49 -11.38
CA TRP A 131 -2.69 -23.53 -12.07
C TRP A 131 -4.02 -23.77 -11.36
N HIS A 132 -5.05 -24.10 -12.13
CA HIS A 132 -6.28 -24.67 -11.60
C HIS A 132 -6.83 -25.74 -12.57
N GLY A 133 -7.45 -26.78 -12.03
CA GLY A 133 -8.05 -27.83 -12.84
C GLY A 133 -8.52 -29.02 -12.01
N GLN A 134 -9.19 -29.93 -12.70
CA GLN A 134 -9.80 -31.12 -12.13
C GLN A 134 -8.95 -32.36 -12.44
N VAL A 135 -8.80 -33.24 -11.46
CA VAL A 135 -8.05 -34.49 -11.57
C VAL A 135 -8.94 -35.62 -11.05
N GLY A 136 -8.96 -36.76 -11.74
CA GLY A 136 -9.69 -37.93 -11.27
C GLY A 136 -9.03 -38.58 -10.06
N ASP A 137 -9.79 -39.36 -9.30
CA ASP A 137 -9.40 -39.87 -7.97
C ASP A 137 -8.15 -40.76 -7.96
N ASP A 138 -7.78 -41.36 -9.10
CA ASP A 138 -6.66 -42.31 -9.21
C ASP A 138 -5.33 -41.68 -9.66
N ASP A 139 -5.28 -40.37 -9.94
CA ASP A 139 -4.12 -39.75 -10.63
C ASP A 139 -3.19 -38.97 -9.68
N ALA A 140 -2.59 -39.69 -8.72
CA ALA A 140 -1.55 -39.17 -7.82
C ALA A 140 -0.33 -38.61 -8.57
N ALA A 141 -0.04 -39.13 -9.78
CA ALA A 141 1.03 -38.65 -10.64
C ALA A 141 0.76 -37.23 -11.16
N SER A 142 -0.49 -36.88 -11.44
CA SER A 142 -0.88 -35.52 -11.83
C SER A 142 -0.78 -34.53 -10.69
N ILE A 143 -1.17 -34.89 -9.46
CA ILE A 143 -0.95 -34.07 -8.26
C ILE A 143 0.55 -33.79 -8.06
N TRP A 144 1.41 -34.80 -8.22
CA TRP A 144 2.87 -34.65 -8.11
C TRP A 144 3.48 -33.79 -9.23
N ARG A 145 2.98 -33.90 -10.46
CA ARG A 145 3.40 -33.02 -11.58
C ARG A 145 3.02 -31.56 -11.32
N LEU A 146 1.85 -31.31 -10.74
CA LEU A 146 1.36 -29.99 -10.40
C LEU A 146 2.18 -29.32 -9.29
N ARG A 147 2.51 -30.08 -8.24
CA ARG A 147 3.42 -29.62 -7.18
C ARG A 147 4.78 -29.21 -7.74
N ARG A 148 5.34 -29.99 -8.68
CA ARG A 148 6.62 -29.65 -9.35
C ARG A 148 6.55 -28.38 -10.22
N ARG A 149 5.44 -28.15 -10.94
CA ARG A 149 5.24 -26.92 -11.74
C ARG A 149 5.12 -25.69 -10.87
N ALA A 150 4.39 -25.77 -9.75
CA ALA A 150 4.27 -24.67 -8.79
C ALA A 150 5.65 -24.29 -8.20
N MET A 151 6.49 -25.28 -7.87
CA MET A 151 7.84 -25.05 -7.32
C MET A 151 8.89 -24.57 -8.35
N ARG A 152 8.67 -24.74 -9.66
CA ARG A 152 9.68 -24.48 -10.72
C ARG A 152 9.53 -23.16 -11.49
N ALA A 153 8.44 -22.41 -11.37
CA ALA A 153 8.36 -21.16 -12.13
C ALA A 153 9.36 -20.10 -11.60
N PRO A 154 10.02 -19.35 -12.50
CA PRO A 154 11.10 -18.44 -12.14
C PRO A 154 10.66 -17.35 -11.16
N ARG A 155 11.62 -16.92 -10.34
CA ARG A 155 11.46 -15.82 -9.39
C ARG A 155 11.28 -14.49 -10.12
#